data_AF-A0A529HJ32-F1
#
_entry.id   AF-A0A529HJ32-F1
#
_cell.length_a   1.000
_cell.length_b   1.000
_cell.length_c   1.000
_cell.angle_alpha   90.00
_cell.angle_beta   90.00
_cell.angle_gamma   90.00
#
_symmetry.space_group_name_H-M   'P 1'
#
loop_
_entity.id
_entity.type
_entity.pdbx_description
1 polymer ?
#
loop_
_entity_poly.entity_id
_entity_poly.type
_entity_poly.pdbx_seq_one_letter_code
_entity_poly.pdbx_strand_id
1 'polypeptide(L)'
;VEIGEAQTTRELDYSGSVRARTEMNLGFRVAGKVTERLVDIGQHVNSGDVLARIDPSDYDLSVRSAAASLDAAERQVETVDLAKKRAEQLYAKSFASKSQLDQATLTYAQAVATRDAARSTLAQAKNQVGYTDLKANEDGIVTAISADIGQVVGAGTPVMTVAVDGEKEVLIAVPEMDIAEFWPGKDV
;
A
#
# COMPACT_ATOMS: atom_id res chain seq x y z
N VAL A 1 -40.47 40.94 -48.25
CA VAL A 1 -39.19 40.24 -48.43
C VAL A 1 -38.84 39.64 -47.09
N GLU A 2 -39.27 38.41 -46.86
CA GLU A 2 -38.85 37.64 -45.67
C GLU A 2 -37.46 37.11 -45.95
N ILE A 3 -36.52 37.48 -45.10
CA ILE A 3 -35.18 36.92 -45.10
C ILE A 3 -35.20 35.88 -43.99
N GLY A 4 -35.38 34.61 -44.36
CA GLY A 4 -35.29 33.50 -43.42
C GLY A 4 -33.88 33.41 -42.87
N GLU A 5 -33.74 33.37 -41.55
CA GLU A 5 -32.46 33.12 -40.88
C GLU A 5 -31.88 31.79 -41.35
N ALA A 6 -30.67 31.84 -41.92
CA ALA A 6 -29.89 30.64 -42.19
C ALA A 6 -29.36 30.10 -40.86
N GLN A 7 -30.15 29.23 -40.21
CA GLN A 7 -29.69 28.39 -39.10
C GLN A 7 -28.75 27.32 -39.67
N THR A 8 -27.50 27.70 -39.97
CA THR A 8 -26.44 26.74 -40.28
C THR A 8 -25.74 26.35 -38.99
N THR A 9 -26.41 25.58 -38.15
CA THR A 9 -25.71 24.81 -37.12
C THR A 9 -25.07 23.63 -37.83
N ARG A 10 -23.77 23.71 -38.09
CA ARG A 10 -23.01 22.61 -38.66
C ARG A 10 -22.74 21.62 -37.53
N GLU A 11 -23.58 20.60 -37.40
CA GLU A 11 -23.30 19.47 -36.50
C GLU A 11 -22.09 18.71 -37.06
N LEU A 12 -21.00 18.74 -36.30
CA LEU A 12 -19.80 17.98 -36.59
C LEU A 12 -19.77 16.79 -35.65
N ASP A 13 -20.13 15.62 -36.18
CA ASP A 13 -20.06 14.36 -35.44
C ASP A 13 -18.62 13.85 -35.41
N TYR A 14 -18.00 13.91 -34.23
CA TYR A 14 -16.68 13.31 -34.00
C TYR A 14 -16.80 12.03 -33.20
N SER A 15 -16.09 10.99 -33.63
CA SER A 15 -15.93 9.77 -32.83
C SER A 15 -14.99 10.04 -31.66
N GLY A 16 -15.55 10.07 -30.45
CA GLY A 16 -14.80 10.18 -29.20
C GLY A 16 -14.85 8.91 -28.37
N SER A 17 -13.78 8.62 -27.63
CA SER A 17 -13.78 7.57 -26.60
C SER A 17 -13.90 8.23 -25.23
N VAL A 18 -14.89 7.82 -24.44
CA VAL A 18 -15.02 8.26 -23.03
C VAL A 18 -13.97 7.52 -22.21
N ARG A 19 -13.11 8.27 -21.51
CA ARG A 19 -12.13 7.74 -20.56
C ARG A 19 -12.35 8.39 -19.20
N ALA A 20 -11.99 7.68 -18.14
CA ALA A 20 -11.93 8.29 -16.82
C ALA A 20 -10.81 9.33 -16.80
N ARG A 21 -11.03 10.48 -16.15
CA ARG A 21 -9.98 11.49 -15.93
C ARG A 21 -8.77 10.91 -15.18
N THR A 22 -9.00 9.89 -14.35
CA THR A 22 -7.96 9.28 -13.52
C THR A 22 -8.06 7.76 -13.55
N GLU A 23 -7.01 7.13 -14.06
CA GLU A 23 -6.80 5.69 -13.97
C GLU A 23 -5.64 5.42 -13.00
N MET A 24 -5.88 4.51 -12.06
CA MET A 24 -4.88 4.08 -11.09
C MET A 24 -4.42 2.67 -11.41
N ASN A 25 -3.12 2.52 -11.65
CA ASN A 25 -2.48 1.21 -11.77
C ASN A 25 -2.14 0.69 -10.38
N LEU A 26 -2.89 -0.31 -9.94
CA LEU A 26 -2.72 -0.99 -8.66
C LEU A 26 -1.77 -2.18 -8.83
N GLY A 27 -0.77 -2.25 -7.96
CA GLY A 27 0.21 -3.33 -7.92
C GLY A 27 0.55 -3.72 -6.49
N PHE A 28 1.02 -4.95 -6.30
CA PHE A 28 1.45 -5.40 -4.98
C PHE A 28 2.70 -4.64 -4.56
N ARG A 29 2.79 -4.29 -3.27
CA ARG A 29 4.00 -3.69 -2.69
C ARG A 29 5.10 -4.72 -2.45
N VAL A 30 4.78 -6.00 -2.62
CA VAL A 30 5.62 -7.15 -2.26
C VAL A 30 5.56 -8.16 -3.40
N ALA A 31 6.64 -8.91 -3.59
CA ALA A 31 6.69 -9.92 -4.65
C ALA A 31 6.01 -11.22 -4.20
N GLY A 32 5.40 -11.93 -5.12
CA GLY A 32 4.84 -13.25 -4.82
C GLY A 32 3.95 -13.78 -5.93
N LYS A 33 3.45 -15.00 -5.71
CA LYS A 33 2.55 -15.69 -6.64
C LYS A 33 1.12 -15.30 -6.34
N VAL A 34 0.39 -14.80 -7.34
CA VAL A 34 -1.05 -14.50 -7.23
C VAL A 34 -1.81 -15.80 -6.99
N THR A 35 -2.52 -15.90 -5.87
CA THR A 35 -3.30 -17.07 -5.48
C THR A 35 -4.77 -16.89 -5.81
N GLU A 36 -5.29 -15.69 -5.62
CA GLU A 36 -6.72 -15.41 -5.75
C GLU A 36 -6.94 -14.04 -6.40
N ARG A 37 -8.01 -13.95 -7.17
CA ARG A 37 -8.56 -12.72 -7.71
C ARG A 37 -10.03 -12.66 -7.32
N LEU A 38 -10.42 -11.58 -6.64
CA LEU A 38 -11.73 -11.43 -6.01
C LEU A 38 -12.67 -10.49 -6.79
N VAL A 39 -12.14 -9.81 -7.82
CA VAL A 39 -12.88 -8.84 -8.64
C VAL A 39 -12.65 -9.05 -10.13
N ASP A 40 -13.68 -8.81 -10.93
CA ASP A 40 -13.66 -8.92 -12.40
C ASP A 40 -13.66 -7.56 -13.12
N ILE A 41 -13.26 -7.57 -14.40
CA ILE A 41 -13.32 -6.37 -15.25
C ILE A 41 -14.76 -5.89 -15.35
N GLY A 42 -14.97 -4.59 -15.17
CA GLY A 42 -16.28 -3.94 -15.15
C GLY A 42 -16.97 -3.95 -13.78
N GLN A 43 -16.38 -4.58 -12.77
CA GLN A 43 -16.93 -4.55 -11.41
C GLN A 43 -16.57 -3.23 -10.71
N HIS A 44 -17.55 -2.69 -9.97
CA HIS A 44 -17.35 -1.55 -9.08
C HIS A 44 -16.73 -2.03 -7.75
N VAL A 45 -15.72 -1.30 -7.27
CA VAL A 45 -14.96 -1.59 -6.05
C VAL A 45 -14.91 -0.35 -5.19
N ASN A 46 -14.97 -0.53 -3.87
CA ASN A 46 -14.87 0.58 -2.93
C ASN A 46 -13.46 0.65 -2.32
N SER A 47 -13.11 1.81 -1.77
CA SER A 47 -11.88 2.01 -1.01
C SER A 47 -11.76 0.98 0.11
N GLY A 48 -10.66 0.26 0.13
CA GLY A 48 -10.36 -0.79 1.10
C GLY A 48 -10.74 -2.21 0.67
N ASP A 49 -11.51 -2.39 -0.41
CA ASP A 49 -11.89 -3.71 -0.93
C ASP A 49 -10.66 -4.49 -1.40
N VAL A 50 -10.61 -5.79 -1.10
CA VAL A 50 -9.53 -6.68 -1.53
C VAL A 50 -9.80 -7.16 -2.95
N LEU A 51 -8.87 -6.85 -3.85
CA LEU A 51 -9.00 -7.07 -5.29
C LEU A 51 -8.32 -8.37 -5.72
N ALA A 52 -7.13 -8.61 -5.18
CA ALA A 52 -6.34 -9.80 -5.44
C ALA A 52 -5.47 -10.15 -4.22
N ARG A 53 -5.06 -11.41 -4.14
CA ARG A 53 -4.15 -11.91 -3.11
C ARG A 53 -2.97 -12.63 -3.73
N ILE A 54 -1.82 -12.50 -3.09
CA ILE A 54 -0.68 -13.41 -3.30
C ILE A 54 -0.55 -14.38 -2.13
N ASP A 55 0.22 -15.45 -2.36
CA ASP A 55 0.54 -16.45 -1.35
C ASP A 55 1.25 -15.80 -0.14
N PRO A 56 0.63 -15.79 1.05
CA PRO A 56 1.22 -15.17 2.23
C PRO A 56 2.18 -16.10 2.98
N SER A 57 2.32 -17.37 2.59
CA SER A 57 2.97 -18.41 3.40
C SER A 57 4.38 -18.02 3.89
N ASP A 58 5.22 -17.49 2.99
CA ASP A 58 6.59 -17.07 3.34
C ASP A 58 6.59 -15.85 4.27
N TYR A 59 5.63 -14.94 4.09
CA TYR A 59 5.48 -13.75 4.92
C TYR A 59 4.94 -14.08 6.32
N ASP A 60 4.02 -15.04 6.40
CA ASP A 60 3.51 -15.60 7.66
C ASP A 60 4.64 -16.26 8.47
N LEU A 61 5.50 -17.03 7.79
CA LEU A 61 6.70 -17.60 8.42
C LEU A 61 7.65 -16.52 8.94
N SER A 62 7.84 -15.45 8.18
CA SER A 62 8.62 -14.28 8.62
C SER A 62 8.03 -13.62 9.87
N VAL A 63 6.71 -13.44 9.93
CA VAL A 63 6.02 -12.92 11.13
C VAL A 63 6.26 -13.82 12.33
N ARG A 64 6.14 -15.15 12.17
CA ARG A 64 6.37 -16.10 13.26
C ARG A 64 7.82 -16.05 13.75
N SER A 65 8.80 -15.97 12.85
CA SER A 65 10.22 -15.84 13.20
C SER A 65 10.52 -14.53 13.95
N ALA A 66 9.96 -13.41 13.48
CA ALA A 66 10.10 -12.12 14.13
C ALA A 66 9.40 -12.08 15.51
N ALA A 67 8.25 -12.74 15.65
CA ALA A 67 7.53 -12.87 16.91
C ALA A 67 8.34 -13.67 17.94
N ALA A 68 8.94 -14.79 17.53
CA ALA A 68 9.84 -15.57 18.39
C ALA A 68 11.09 -14.77 18.80
N SER A 69 11.63 -13.96 17.89
CA SER A 69 12.77 -13.10 18.19
C SER A 69 12.42 -11.98 19.19
N LEU A 70 11.22 -11.41 19.09
CA LEU A 70 10.69 -10.47 20.09
C LEU A 70 10.52 -11.14 21.44
N ASP A 71 9.93 -12.33 21.49
CA ASP A 71 9.74 -13.09 22.72
C ASP A 71 11.08 -13.36 23.43
N ALA A 72 12.09 -13.80 22.68
CA ALA A 72 13.44 -14.01 23.20
C ALA A 72 14.06 -12.70 23.75
N ALA A 73 13.89 -11.58 23.05
CA ALA A 73 14.39 -10.29 23.50
C ALA A 73 13.65 -9.79 24.76
N GLU A 74 12.35 -10.05 24.88
CA GLU A 74 11.57 -9.74 26.09
C GLU A 74 12.04 -10.55 27.30
N ARG A 75 12.29 -11.86 27.13
CA ARG A 75 12.87 -12.69 28.21
C ARG A 75 14.27 -12.22 28.60
N GLN A 76 15.05 -11.74 27.63
CA GLN A 76 16.36 -11.16 27.92
C GLN A 76 16.24 -9.88 28.76
N VAL A 77 15.30 -8.99 28.43
CA VAL A 77 15.01 -7.78 29.22
C VAL A 77 14.63 -8.14 30.65
N GLU A 78 13.74 -9.12 30.84
CA GLU A 78 13.34 -9.59 32.17
C GLU A 78 14.54 -10.09 32.99
N THR A 79 15.41 -10.88 32.36
CA THR A 79 16.60 -11.43 33.02
C THR A 79 17.55 -10.31 33.49
N VAL A 80 17.80 -9.31 32.65
CA VAL A 80 18.71 -8.21 33.00
C VAL A 80 18.06 -7.18 33.93
N ASP A 81 16.74 -7.04 33.91
CA ASP A 81 15.99 -6.24 34.87
C ASP A 81 16.11 -6.80 36.29
N LEU A 82 15.97 -8.13 36.43
CA LEU A 82 16.20 -8.81 37.71
C LEU A 82 17.64 -8.62 38.20
N ALA A 83 18.64 -8.69 37.29
CA ALA A 83 20.03 -8.44 37.63
C ALA A 83 20.27 -6.98 38.05
N LYS A 84 19.67 -6.00 37.37
CA LYS A 84 19.72 -4.58 37.72
C LYS A 84 19.09 -4.32 39.09
N LYS A 85 17.89 -4.83 39.35
CA LYS A 85 17.21 -4.72 40.66
C LYS A 85 18.06 -5.31 41.79
N ARG A 86 18.72 -6.45 41.54
CA ARG A 86 19.65 -7.05 42.51
C ARG A 86 20.87 -6.15 42.76
N ALA A 87 21.46 -5.57 41.72
CA ALA A 87 22.57 -4.65 41.83
C ALA A 87 22.18 -3.36 42.61
N GLU A 88 20.99 -2.82 42.36
CA GLU A 88 20.42 -1.67 43.09
C GLU A 88 20.27 -1.97 44.58
N GLN A 89 19.73 -3.14 44.93
CA GLN A 89 19.58 -3.55 46.33
C GLN A 89 20.93 -3.73 47.04
N LEU A 90 21.93 -4.30 46.37
CA LEU A 90 23.27 -4.47 46.93
C LEU A 90 24.01 -3.13 47.07
N TYR A 91 23.82 -2.21 46.12
CA TYR A 91 24.38 -0.86 46.19
C TYR A 91 23.76 -0.06 47.35
N ALA A 92 22.43 -0.15 47.53
CA ALA A 92 21.73 0.49 48.65
C ALA A 92 22.21 -0.03 50.02
N LYS A 93 22.65 -1.28 50.09
CA LYS A 93 23.26 -1.90 51.27
C LYS A 93 24.78 -1.71 51.35
N SER A 94 25.38 -0.90 50.47
CA SER A 94 26.83 -0.64 50.37
C SER A 94 27.71 -1.88 50.11
N PHE A 95 27.13 -2.97 49.59
CA PHE A 95 27.86 -4.19 49.22
C PHE A 95 28.32 -4.22 47.75
N ALA A 96 27.77 -3.37 46.88
CA ALA A 96 28.15 -3.26 45.47
C ALA A 96 28.78 -1.90 45.16
N SER A 97 29.70 -1.87 44.18
CA SER A 97 30.31 -0.62 43.72
C SER A 97 29.38 0.12 42.75
N LYS A 98 29.55 1.45 42.63
CA LYS A 98 28.81 2.26 41.66
C LYS A 98 29.00 1.76 40.22
N SER A 99 30.22 1.34 39.88
CA SER A 99 30.55 0.77 38.56
C SER A 99 29.73 -0.50 38.24
N GLN A 100 29.44 -1.36 39.23
CA GLN A 100 28.61 -2.55 39.02
C GLN A 100 27.15 -2.19 38.74
N LEU A 101 26.60 -1.19 39.45
CA LEU A 101 25.26 -0.69 39.22
C LEU A 101 25.14 -0.03 37.83
N ASP A 102 26.12 0.80 37.47
CA ASP A 102 26.17 1.46 36.16
C ASP A 102 26.24 0.41 35.04
N GLN A 103 27.07 -0.62 35.18
CA GLN A 103 27.17 -1.72 34.21
C GLN A 103 25.85 -2.48 34.05
N ALA A 104 25.16 -2.79 35.16
CA ALA A 104 23.86 -3.45 35.12
C ALA A 104 22.80 -2.56 34.45
N THR A 105 22.84 -1.25 34.71
CA THR A 105 21.94 -0.26 34.10
C THR A 105 22.16 -0.16 32.59
N LEU A 106 23.41 -0.10 32.14
CA LEU A 106 23.76 -0.10 30.71
C LEU A 106 23.33 -1.40 30.02
N THR A 107 23.53 -2.55 30.68
CA THR A 107 23.12 -3.85 30.16
C THR A 107 21.59 -3.95 30.01
N TYR A 108 20.84 -3.43 30.99
CA TYR A 108 19.38 -3.30 30.90
C TYR A 108 18.96 -2.40 29.73
N ALA A 109 19.55 -1.21 29.61
CA ALA A 109 19.25 -0.29 28.52
C ALA A 109 19.52 -0.92 27.14
N GLN A 110 20.62 -1.66 27.00
CA GLN A 110 20.94 -2.40 25.78
C GLN A 110 19.89 -3.47 25.46
N ALA A 111 19.44 -4.25 26.44
CA ALA A 111 18.42 -5.27 26.22
C ALA A 111 17.07 -4.64 25.81
N VAL A 112 16.69 -3.51 26.42
CA VAL A 112 15.48 -2.77 26.05
C VAL A 112 15.56 -2.29 24.59
N ALA A 113 16.71 -1.75 24.18
CA ALA A 113 16.93 -1.35 22.80
C ALA A 113 16.81 -2.53 21.83
N THR A 114 17.37 -3.70 22.17
CA THR A 114 17.23 -4.92 21.36
C THR A 114 15.77 -5.38 21.26
N ARG A 115 15.00 -5.32 22.36
CA ARG A 115 13.56 -5.63 22.36
C ARG A 115 12.80 -4.68 21.44
N ASP A 116 13.05 -3.38 21.54
CA ASP A 116 12.39 -2.37 20.72
C ASP A 116 12.72 -2.53 19.22
N ALA A 117 13.95 -2.92 18.89
CA ALA A 117 14.34 -3.29 17.53
C ALA A 117 13.57 -4.53 17.05
N ALA A 118 13.51 -5.61 17.85
CA ALA A 118 12.76 -6.82 17.51
C ALA A 118 11.26 -6.56 17.33
N ARG A 119 10.67 -5.68 18.15
CA ARG A 119 9.28 -5.24 18.01
C ARG A 119 9.04 -4.52 16.68
N SER A 120 9.99 -3.68 16.28
CA SER A 120 9.93 -2.96 15.00
C SER A 120 10.04 -3.92 13.81
N THR A 121 10.89 -4.95 13.91
CA THR A 121 11.00 -6.03 12.90
C THR A 121 9.69 -6.82 12.80
N LEU A 122 9.05 -7.16 13.92
CA LEU A 122 7.73 -7.82 13.90
C LEU A 122 6.66 -6.96 13.24
N ALA A 123 6.64 -5.65 13.52
CA ALA A 123 5.70 -4.73 12.89
C ALA A 123 5.91 -4.67 11.36
N GLN A 124 7.16 -4.63 10.91
CA GLN A 124 7.50 -4.68 9.48
C GLN A 124 7.03 -5.98 8.82
N ALA A 125 7.28 -7.13 9.45
CA ALA A 125 6.84 -8.42 8.94
C ALA A 125 5.30 -8.50 8.84
N LYS A 126 4.57 -7.96 9.82
CA LYS A 126 3.09 -7.90 9.78
C LYS A 126 2.58 -7.00 8.67
N ASN A 127 3.22 -5.86 8.44
CA ASN A 127 2.86 -4.98 7.32
C ASN A 127 3.08 -5.69 5.98
N GLN A 128 4.16 -6.46 5.87
CA GLN A 128 4.46 -7.24 4.66
C GLN A 128 3.37 -8.26 4.35
N VAL A 129 2.83 -8.95 5.36
CA VAL A 129 1.63 -9.80 5.21
C VAL A 129 0.43 -8.94 4.79
N GLY A 130 0.20 -7.78 5.41
CA GLY A 130 -0.89 -6.89 4.98
C GLY A 130 -0.78 -6.44 3.51
N TYR A 131 0.43 -6.41 2.95
CA TYR A 131 0.68 -6.08 1.55
C TYR A 131 0.51 -7.26 0.58
N THR A 132 0.29 -8.48 1.08
CA THR A 132 -0.08 -9.62 0.24
C THR A 132 -1.52 -9.51 -0.28
N ASP A 133 -2.33 -8.67 0.36
CA ASP A 133 -3.65 -8.28 -0.11
C ASP A 133 -3.53 -6.99 -0.93
N LEU A 134 -3.90 -7.04 -2.21
CA LEU A 134 -4.05 -5.86 -3.05
C LEU A 134 -5.40 -5.21 -2.74
N LYS A 135 -5.39 -4.01 -2.18
CA LYS A 135 -6.60 -3.25 -1.83
C LYS A 135 -6.82 -2.07 -2.77
N ALA A 136 -8.07 -1.69 -2.97
CA ALA A 136 -8.42 -0.46 -3.67
C ALA A 136 -8.14 0.76 -2.77
N ASN A 137 -7.51 1.80 -3.33
CA ASN A 137 -7.27 3.05 -2.61
C ASN A 137 -8.50 3.96 -2.64
N GLU A 138 -9.25 3.95 -3.74
CA GLU A 138 -10.42 4.79 -3.99
C GLU A 138 -11.54 3.97 -4.64
N ASP A 139 -12.74 4.51 -4.62
CA ASP A 139 -13.91 3.91 -5.28
C ASP A 139 -13.78 4.02 -6.80
N GLY A 140 -14.15 2.98 -7.53
CA GLY A 140 -14.01 2.98 -8.97
C GLY A 140 -14.40 1.68 -9.65
N ILE A 141 -14.16 1.61 -10.95
CA ILE A 141 -14.48 0.45 -11.78
C ILE A 141 -13.19 -0.16 -12.32
N VAL A 142 -13.07 -1.49 -12.21
CA VAL A 142 -11.94 -2.23 -12.77
C VAL A 142 -11.99 -2.17 -14.29
N THR A 143 -10.99 -1.56 -14.94
CA THR A 143 -10.93 -1.43 -16.41
C THR A 143 -10.05 -2.47 -17.06
N ALA A 144 -8.97 -2.89 -16.40
CA ALA A 144 -8.04 -3.88 -16.93
C ALA A 144 -7.44 -4.74 -15.82
N ILE A 145 -7.16 -6.00 -16.17
CA ILE A 145 -6.39 -6.94 -15.34
C ILE A 145 -5.15 -7.31 -16.13
N SER A 146 -3.98 -7.16 -15.51
CA SER A 146 -2.67 -7.41 -16.12
C SER A 146 -1.93 -8.61 -15.52
N ALA A 147 -2.39 -9.15 -14.38
CA ALA A 147 -1.84 -10.38 -13.81
C ALA A 147 -2.88 -11.46 -13.61
N ASP A 148 -2.53 -12.68 -14.02
CA ASP A 148 -3.34 -13.87 -13.88
C ASP A 148 -3.08 -14.64 -12.58
N ILE A 149 -4.07 -15.45 -12.19
CA ILE A 149 -3.93 -16.38 -11.06
C ILE A 149 -2.81 -17.38 -11.39
N GLY A 150 -1.87 -17.56 -10.45
CA GLY A 150 -0.70 -18.39 -10.60
C GLY A 150 0.53 -17.67 -11.17
N GLN A 151 0.39 -16.45 -11.67
CA GLN A 151 1.51 -15.64 -12.11
C GLN A 151 2.34 -15.14 -10.92
N VAL A 152 3.66 -15.11 -11.06
CA VAL A 152 4.57 -14.48 -10.10
C VAL A 152 4.77 -13.03 -10.51
N VAL A 153 4.43 -12.11 -9.61
CA VAL A 153 4.55 -10.67 -9.83
C VAL A 153 5.63 -10.07 -8.94
N GLY A 154 6.34 -9.07 -9.47
CA GLY A 154 7.30 -8.28 -8.72
C GLY A 154 6.62 -7.18 -7.90
N ALA A 155 7.32 -6.66 -6.90
CA ALA A 155 6.88 -5.47 -6.18
C ALA A 155 6.81 -4.27 -7.15
N GLY A 156 5.68 -3.55 -7.13
CA GLY A 156 5.44 -2.41 -8.00
C GLY A 156 5.01 -2.75 -9.43
N THR A 157 4.92 -4.04 -9.79
CA THR A 157 4.35 -4.45 -11.07
C THR A 157 2.84 -4.15 -11.09
N PRO A 158 2.31 -3.46 -12.12
CA PRO A 158 0.88 -3.21 -12.23
C PRO A 158 0.13 -4.54 -12.44
N VAL A 159 -0.85 -4.80 -11.59
CA VAL A 159 -1.68 -6.01 -11.62
C VAL A 159 -3.08 -5.70 -12.10
N MET A 160 -3.60 -4.52 -11.77
CA MET A 160 -4.95 -4.13 -12.14
C MET A 160 -5.04 -2.63 -12.35
N THR A 161 -5.90 -2.19 -13.26
CA THR A 161 -6.20 -0.77 -13.49
C THR A 161 -7.62 -0.49 -13.03
N VAL A 162 -7.78 0.54 -12.20
CA VAL A 162 -9.08 1.01 -11.71
C VAL A 162 -9.29 2.44 -12.22
N ALA A 163 -10.41 2.66 -12.89
CA ALA A 163 -10.92 3.99 -13.21
C ALA A 163 -11.66 4.53 -11.99
N VAL A 164 -11.19 5.64 -11.43
CA VAL A 164 -11.81 6.28 -10.27
C VAL A 164 -13.17 6.85 -10.67
N ASP A 165 -14.19 6.65 -9.82
CA ASP A 165 -15.50 7.24 -10.04
C ASP A 165 -15.44 8.75 -9.80
N GLY A 166 -15.51 9.52 -10.90
CA GLY A 166 -15.34 10.97 -10.89
C GLY A 166 -15.67 11.63 -12.23
N GLU A 167 -15.03 12.77 -12.52
CA GLU A 167 -15.20 13.48 -13.79
C GLU A 167 -14.79 12.58 -14.97
N LYS A 168 -15.71 12.41 -15.94
CA LYS A 168 -15.46 11.65 -17.17
C LYS A 168 -14.94 12.61 -18.23
N GLU A 169 -13.87 12.23 -18.91
CA GLU A 169 -13.33 13.01 -20.03
C GLU A 169 -13.65 12.31 -21.35
N VAL A 170 -14.09 13.07 -22.34
CA VAL A 170 -14.32 12.56 -23.68
C VAL A 170 -13.10 12.91 -24.52
N LEU A 171 -12.32 11.88 -24.88
CA LEU A 171 -11.19 12.07 -25.78
C LEU A 171 -11.70 11.99 -27.21
N ILE A 172 -11.69 13.13 -27.90
CA ILE A 172 -12.15 13.25 -29.29
C ILE A 172 -10.92 13.37 -30.19
N ALA A 173 -10.85 12.53 -31.23
CA ALA A 173 -9.81 12.65 -32.26
C ALA A 173 -10.27 13.67 -33.31
N VAL A 174 -9.82 14.92 -33.16
CA VAL A 174 -10.12 16.00 -34.12
C VAL A 174 -9.05 16.01 -35.22
N PRO A 175 -9.42 15.97 -36.51
CA PRO A 175 -8.49 16.14 -37.63
C PRO A 175 -7.76 17.49 -37.55
N GLU A 176 -6.49 17.53 -37.96
CA GLU A 176 -5.64 18.73 -37.86
C GLU A 176 -6.19 19.95 -38.63
N MET A 177 -7.04 19.73 -39.64
CA MET A 177 -7.71 20.82 -40.37
C MET A 177 -8.77 21.55 -39.54
N ASP A 178 -9.36 20.87 -38.53
CA ASP A 178 -10.48 21.39 -37.74
C ASP A 178 -10.05 21.81 -36.32
N ILE A 179 -8.79 21.54 -35.92
CA ILE A 179 -8.28 21.84 -34.57
C ILE A 179 -8.26 23.34 -34.25
N ALA A 180 -8.16 24.18 -35.28
CA ALA A 180 -8.16 25.64 -35.15
C ALA A 180 -9.51 26.19 -34.64
N GLU A 181 -10.60 25.42 -34.73
CA GLU A 181 -11.91 25.80 -34.19
C GLU A 181 -12.10 25.40 -32.71
N PHE A 182 -11.16 24.69 -32.10
CA PHE A 182 -11.22 24.30 -30.69
C PHE A 182 -10.27 25.15 -29.83
N TRP A 183 -10.82 25.80 -28.80
CA TRP A 183 -10.03 26.49 -27.76
C TRP A 183 -10.51 26.09 -26.36
N PRO A 184 -9.63 26.15 -25.34
CA PRO A 184 -10.00 25.82 -23.96
C PRO A 184 -11.17 26.68 -23.47
N GLY A 185 -12.24 26.06 -22.99
CA GLY A 185 -13.43 26.75 -22.45
C GLY A 185 -14.51 27.11 -23.49
N LYS A 186 -14.46 26.55 -24.69
CA LYS A 186 -15.58 26.61 -25.65
C LYS A 186 -16.72 25.71 -25.15
N ASP A 187 -17.90 26.27 -24.93
CA ASP A 187 -19.12 25.47 -24.69
C ASP A 187 -19.39 24.61 -25.93
N VAL A 188 -19.52 23.31 -25.71
CA VAL A 188 -19.79 22.27 -26.72
C VAL A 188 -21.27 21.90 -26.70
#